data_AF-W2XVX8-F1
#
_entry.id   AF-W2XVX8-F1
#
_cell.length_a   1.000
_cell.length_b   1.000
_cell.length_c   1.000
_cell.angle_alpha   90.00
_cell.angle_beta   90.00
_cell.angle_gamma   90.00
#
_symmetry.space_group_name_H-M   'P 1'
#
loop_
_entity.id
_entity.type
_entity.pdbx_description
1 polymer ?
#
loop_
_entity_poly.entity_id
_entity_poly.type
_entity_poly.pdbx_seq_one_letter_code
_entity_poly.pdbx_strand_id
1 'polypeptide(L)'
;MASIPVRRTPGRPRARRPALTEDSTQDEFYDVDLLLWLFIRQPGQPLRWKVVEKQRLGDDSEETNNFIGEVVGLRLSDGVYKWSVRFGDGTLRDYEAKQLARAVNMAHHLQIRVSN
;
A
#
# COMPACT_ATOMS: atom_id res chain seq x y z
N MET A 1 -7.64 -24.33 58.95
CA MET A 1 -7.09 -23.19 58.20
C MET A 1 -7.20 -23.52 56.71
N ALA A 2 -8.08 -22.86 55.97
CA ALA A 2 -8.34 -23.14 54.56
C ALA A 2 -7.64 -22.09 53.69
N SER A 3 -6.68 -22.51 52.86
CA SER A 3 -5.97 -21.64 51.91
C SER A 3 -6.76 -21.51 50.60
N ILE A 4 -7.03 -20.28 50.18
CA ILE A 4 -7.71 -19.97 48.91
C ILE A 4 -6.67 -20.07 47.77
N PRO A 5 -6.97 -20.75 46.65
CA PRO A 5 -6.03 -20.83 45.54
C PRO A 5 -6.00 -19.50 44.77
N VAL A 6 -4.78 -19.04 44.45
CA VAL A 6 -4.52 -17.84 43.65
C VAL A 6 -5.01 -18.05 42.21
N ARG A 7 -5.90 -17.17 41.73
CA ARG A 7 -6.31 -17.13 40.32
C ARG A 7 -5.18 -16.57 39.47
N ARG A 8 -4.68 -17.35 38.51
CA ARG A 8 -3.76 -16.84 37.48
C ARG A 8 -4.53 -15.90 36.55
N THR A 9 -3.92 -14.77 36.19
CA THR A 9 -4.45 -13.79 35.25
C THR A 9 -4.79 -14.49 33.93
N PRO A 10 -6.00 -14.30 33.35
CA PRO A 10 -6.35 -14.92 32.07
C PRO A 10 -5.35 -14.48 31.01
N GLY A 11 -4.63 -15.44 30.43
CA GLY A 11 -3.72 -15.18 29.32
C GLY A 11 -4.51 -14.55 28.17
N ARG A 12 -4.05 -13.40 27.68
CA ARG A 12 -4.65 -12.69 26.55
C ARG A 12 -4.86 -13.68 25.40
N PRO A 13 -6.09 -13.88 24.91
CA PRO A 13 -6.31 -14.71 23.73
C PRO A 13 -5.41 -14.21 22.61
N ARG A 14 -4.57 -15.10 22.07
CA ARG A 14 -3.79 -14.79 20.87
C ARG A 14 -4.80 -14.47 19.78
N ALA A 15 -4.81 -13.23 19.30
CA ALA A 15 -5.67 -12.82 18.19
C ALA A 15 -5.41 -13.78 17.02
N ARG A 16 -6.37 -14.68 16.76
CA ARG A 16 -6.35 -15.49 15.56
C ARG A 16 -6.61 -14.51 14.42
N ARG A 17 -5.60 -14.34 13.55
CA ARG A 17 -5.82 -13.69 12.25
C ARG A 17 -6.91 -14.52 11.55
N PRO A 18 -8.02 -13.91 11.07
CA PRO A 18 -8.98 -14.65 10.28
C PRO A 18 -8.28 -15.22 9.04
N ALA A 19 -8.68 -16.42 8.64
CA ALA A 19 -8.18 -17.07 7.45
C ALA A 19 -8.42 -16.15 6.24
N LEU A 20 -7.39 -16.00 5.40
CA LEU A 20 -7.45 -15.31 4.11
C LEU A 20 -8.63 -15.88 3.32
N THR A 21 -9.74 -15.14 3.35
CA THR A 21 -10.82 -15.32 2.38
C THR A 21 -10.35 -14.50 1.20
N GLU A 22 -9.95 -15.17 0.12
CA GLU A 22 -9.75 -14.51 -1.17
C GLU A 22 -11.15 -14.13 -1.67
N ASP A 23 -11.64 -13.00 -1.18
CA ASP A 23 -12.87 -12.42 -1.69
C ASP A 23 -12.56 -11.87 -3.09
N SER A 24 -13.39 -12.22 -4.06
CA SER A 24 -13.47 -11.62 -5.40
C SER A 24 -13.79 -10.11 -5.37
N THR A 25 -13.96 -9.51 -4.18
CA THR A 25 -14.04 -8.05 -3.94
C THR A 25 -12.66 -7.37 -3.84
N GLN A 26 -11.55 -8.13 -3.86
CA GLN A 26 -10.21 -7.54 -3.85
C GLN A 26 -9.93 -6.67 -5.09
N ASP A 27 -10.55 -6.99 -6.23
CA ASP A 27 -10.46 -6.17 -7.44
C ASP A 27 -11.04 -4.75 -7.25
N GLU A 28 -12.13 -4.60 -6.49
CA GLU A 28 -12.74 -3.30 -6.22
C GLU A 28 -11.93 -2.49 -5.19
N PHE A 29 -11.26 -3.14 -4.24
CA PHE A 29 -10.50 -2.43 -3.20
C PHE A 29 -9.39 -1.53 -3.76
N TYR A 30 -8.80 -1.94 -4.89
CA TYR A 30 -7.74 -1.20 -5.57
C TYR A 30 -8.26 -0.32 -6.71
N ASP A 31 -9.57 -0.02 -6.75
CA ASP A 31 -10.10 0.99 -7.66
C ASP A 31 -9.51 2.37 -7.35
N VAL A 32 -9.22 3.13 -8.40
CA VAL A 32 -8.51 4.41 -8.32
C VAL A 32 -9.29 5.41 -7.47
N ASP A 33 -10.61 5.44 -7.57
CA ASP A 33 -11.45 6.39 -6.81
C ASP A 33 -11.49 6.05 -5.31
N LEU A 34 -11.54 4.76 -4.97
CA LEU A 34 -11.47 4.28 -3.59
C LEU A 34 -10.10 4.52 -2.96
N LEU A 35 -9.02 4.28 -3.73
CA LEU A 35 -7.66 4.60 -3.31
C LEU A 35 -7.46 6.10 -3.11
N LEU A 36 -8.03 6.93 -3.99
CA LEU A 36 -7.98 8.38 -3.83
C LEU A 36 -8.65 8.83 -2.53
N TRP A 37 -9.84 8.31 -2.25
CA TRP A 37 -10.56 8.57 -1.02
C TRP A 37 -9.79 8.10 0.21
N LEU A 38 -9.20 6.91 0.15
CA LEU A 38 -8.35 6.34 1.21
C LEU A 38 -7.14 7.25 1.49
N PHE A 39 -6.46 7.74 0.46
CA PHE A 39 -5.27 8.58 0.61
C PHE A 39 -5.57 9.95 1.20
N ILE A 40 -6.73 10.53 0.87
CA ILE A 40 -7.18 11.78 1.48
C ILE A 40 -7.54 11.57 2.95
N ARG A 41 -8.24 10.48 3.27
CA ARG A 41 -8.71 10.19 4.63
C ARG A 41 -7.59 9.72 5.55
N GLN A 42 -6.65 8.94 5.03
CA GLN A 42 -5.56 8.29 5.76
C GLN A 42 -4.26 8.34 4.94
N PRO A 43 -3.57 9.48 4.90
CA PRO A 43 -2.41 9.65 4.01
C PRO A 43 -1.21 8.80 4.42
N GLY A 44 -1.15 8.30 5.67
CA GLY A 44 -0.11 7.37 6.12
C GLY A 44 -0.37 5.90 5.76
N GLN A 45 -1.60 5.54 5.36
CA GLN A 45 -1.97 4.17 5.02
C GLN A 45 -1.10 3.54 3.91
N PRO A 46 -0.78 4.24 2.80
CA PRO A 46 0.02 3.67 1.72
C PRO A 46 1.53 3.59 2.01
N LEU A 47 2.01 3.92 3.21
CA LEU A 47 3.42 3.77 3.55
C LEU A 47 3.83 2.30 3.41
N ARG A 48 4.99 2.07 2.77
CA ARG A 48 5.57 0.75 2.44
C ARG A 48 4.77 -0.05 1.40
N TRP A 49 3.79 0.56 0.75
CA TRP A 49 3.08 -0.10 -0.34
C TRP A 49 3.97 -0.17 -1.58
N LYS A 50 3.86 -1.26 -2.33
CA LYS A 50 4.49 -1.39 -3.63
C LYS A 50 3.64 -0.73 -4.70
N VAL A 51 4.30 -0.02 -5.61
CA VAL A 51 3.68 0.66 -6.74
C VAL A 51 4.40 0.30 -8.03
N VAL A 52 3.71 0.39 -9.15
CA VAL A 52 4.32 0.20 -10.47
C VAL A 52 4.19 1.47 -11.29
N GLU A 53 5.32 1.94 -11.79
CA GLU A 53 5.39 3.01 -12.79
C GLU A 53 5.70 2.42 -14.16
N LYS A 54 4.88 2.76 -15.16
CA LYS A 54 5.14 2.42 -16.57
C LYS A 54 5.95 3.54 -17.19
N GLN A 55 7.17 3.25 -17.61
CA GLN A 55 8.00 4.21 -18.36
C GLN A 55 8.17 3.72 -19.80
N ARG A 56 7.79 4.58 -20.76
CA ARG A 56 8.05 4.34 -22.20
C ARG A 56 9.51 4.68 -22.50
N LEU A 57 10.23 3.78 -23.16
CA LEU A 57 11.63 3.98 -23.51
C LEU A 57 11.73 4.51 -24.96
N GLY A 58 11.62 5.83 -25.12
CA GLY A 58 11.70 6.49 -26.43
C GLY A 58 10.39 6.49 -27.22
N ASP A 59 10.26 7.45 -28.13
CA ASP A 59 9.00 7.77 -28.83
C ASP A 59 8.49 6.66 -29.78
N ASP A 60 9.32 5.66 -30.11
CA ASP A 60 9.04 4.64 -31.15
C ASP A 60 9.08 3.18 -30.66
N SER A 61 9.25 2.92 -29.35
CA SER A 61 9.25 1.55 -28.83
C SER A 61 7.93 1.19 -28.13
N GLU A 62 7.33 0.06 -28.53
CA GLU A 62 6.19 -0.58 -27.87
C GLU A 62 6.58 -1.20 -26.51
N GLU A 63 7.89 -1.24 -26.20
CA GLU A 63 8.43 -1.84 -24.99
C GLU A 63 8.20 -0.91 -23.79
N THR A 64 7.14 -1.20 -23.04
CA THR A 64 6.84 -0.49 -21.79
C THR A 64 7.50 -1.23 -20.63
N ASN A 65 8.57 -0.67 -20.05
CA ASN A 65 9.17 -1.24 -18.85
C ASN A 65 8.37 -0.85 -17.61
N ASN A 66 8.11 -1.85 -16.76
CA ASN A 66 7.43 -1.69 -15.49
C ASN A 66 8.47 -1.59 -14.36
N PHE A 67 8.55 -0.43 -13.72
CA PHE A 67 9.42 -0.22 -12.57
C PHE A 67 8.64 -0.37 -11.28
N ILE A 68 9.12 -1.25 -10.40
CA ILE A 68 8.53 -1.46 -9.07
C ILE A 68 9.18 -0.48 -8.10
N GLY A 69 8.35 0.34 -7.45
CA GLY A 69 8.76 1.24 -6.37
C GLY A 69 8.08 0.88 -5.04
N GLU A 70 8.61 1.43 -3.96
CA GLU A 70 8.02 1.37 -2.61
C GLU A 70 7.76 2.77 -2.09
N VAL A 71 6.58 3.01 -1.53
CA VAL A 71 6.27 4.28 -0.86
C VAL A 71 7.08 4.37 0.44
N VAL A 72 8.03 5.29 0.51
CA VAL A 72 8.94 5.44 1.66
C VAL A 72 8.62 6.65 2.53
N GLY A 73 7.86 7.63 2.01
CA GLY A 73 7.60 8.87 2.70
C GLY A 73 6.28 9.53 2.33
N LEU A 74 5.86 10.44 3.20
CA LEU A 74 4.71 11.32 3.02
C LEU A 74 5.14 12.74 3.41
N ARG A 75 4.86 13.71 2.55
CA ARG A 75 5.09 15.14 2.81
C ARG A 75 3.84 15.93 2.45
N LEU A 76 3.61 17.04 3.15
CA LEU A 76 2.60 18.03 2.80
C LEU A 76 3.34 19.22 2.17
N SER A 77 3.03 19.55 0.91
CA SER A 77 3.62 20.66 0.16
C SER A 77 2.50 21.48 -0.44
N ASP A 78 2.46 22.79 -0.15
CA ASP A 78 1.48 23.71 -0.75
C ASP A 78 0.02 23.30 -0.51
N GLY A 79 -0.27 22.66 0.62
CA GLY A 79 -1.59 22.14 0.98
C GLY A 79 -1.96 20.81 0.31
N VAL A 80 -1.05 20.21 -0.47
CA VAL A 80 -1.25 18.93 -1.16
C VAL A 80 -0.34 17.86 -0.56
N TYR A 81 -0.93 16.71 -0.21
CA TYR A 81 -0.15 15.54 0.20
C TYR A 81 0.58 14.94 -1.00
N LYS A 82 1.88 14.71 -0.82
CA LYS A 82 2.76 14.04 -1.79
C LYS A 82 3.42 12.83 -1.11
N TRP A 83 3.44 11.72 -1.82
CA TRP A 83 4.06 10.47 -1.37
C TRP A 83 5.37 10.26 -2.10
N SER A 84 6.45 10.08 -1.34
CA SER A 84 7.76 9.80 -1.91
C SER A 84 7.90 8.31 -2.14
N VAL A 85 8.11 7.92 -3.39
CA VAL A 85 8.32 6.54 -3.83
C VAL A 85 9.79 6.35 -4.17
N ARG A 86 10.39 5.30 -3.59
CA ARG A 86 11.75 4.87 -3.91
C ARG A 86 11.71 3.71 -4.89
N PHE A 87 12.37 3.86 -6.02
CA PHE A 87 12.53 2.80 -7.02
C PHE A 87 13.81 2.00 -6.79
N GLY A 88 13.89 0.82 -7.43
CA GLY A 88 15.04 -0.09 -7.29
C GLY A 88 16.37 0.50 -7.77
N ASP A 89 16.33 1.52 -8.63
CA ASP A 89 17.50 2.29 -9.10
C ASP A 89 18.00 3.33 -8.06
N GLY A 90 17.32 3.44 -6.91
CA GLY A 90 17.65 4.41 -5.86
C GLY A 90 17.04 5.79 -6.10
N THR A 91 16.28 6.00 -7.18
CA THR A 91 15.61 7.26 -7.43
C THR A 91 14.42 7.44 -6.49
N LEU A 92 14.21 8.69 -6.07
CA LEU A 92 13.05 9.11 -5.29
C LEU A 92 12.18 10.01 -6.15
N ARG A 93 10.90 9.69 -6.26
CA ARG A 93 9.91 10.50 -6.96
C ARG A 93 8.73 10.79 -6.05
N ASP A 94 8.24 12.02 -6.12
CA ASP A 94 7.06 12.43 -5.38
C ASP A 94 5.81 12.27 -6.24
N TYR A 95 4.81 11.62 -5.67
CA TYR A 95 3.53 11.31 -6.28
C TYR A 95 2.40 12.07 -5.60
N GLU A 96 1.47 12.59 -6.38
CA GLU A 96 0.19 13.04 -5.86
C GLU A 96 -0.77 11.87 -5.66
N ALA A 97 -1.87 12.09 -4.93
CA ALA A 97 -2.84 11.04 -4.57
C ALA A 97 -3.34 10.27 -5.80
N LYS A 98 -3.70 11.00 -6.87
CA LYS A 98 -4.22 10.40 -8.11
C LYS A 98 -3.17 9.60 -8.87
N GLN A 99 -1.93 10.09 -8.90
CA GLN A 99 -0.83 9.39 -9.55
C GLN A 99 -0.47 8.11 -8.77
N LEU A 100 -0.41 8.21 -7.45
CA LEU A 100 -0.16 7.07 -6.57
C LEU A 100 -1.25 6.01 -6.71
N ALA A 101 -2.52 6.42 -6.78
CA ALA A 101 -3.65 5.50 -6.88
C ALA A 101 -3.59 4.68 -8.15
N ARG A 102 -3.25 5.31 -9.29
CA ARG A 102 -3.02 4.61 -10.56
C ARG A 102 -1.84 3.66 -10.49
N ALA A 103 -0.75 4.04 -9.84
CA ALA A 103 0.44 3.20 -9.72
C ALA A 103 0.21 1.98 -8.81
N VAL A 104 -0.59 2.13 -7.75
CA VAL A 104 -1.05 1.04 -6.88
C VAL A 104 -2.01 0.10 -7.62
N ASN A 105 -3.01 0.66 -8.31
CA ASN A 105 -3.95 -0.10 -9.13
C ASN A 105 -3.21 -0.91 -10.21
N MET A 106 -2.18 -0.32 -10.84
CA MET A 106 -1.34 -1.04 -11.79
C MET A 106 -0.56 -2.19 -11.14
N ALA A 107 0.00 -1.97 -9.94
CA ALA A 107 0.67 -3.03 -9.20
C ALA A 107 -0.29 -4.19 -8.90
N HIS A 108 -1.54 -3.88 -8.52
CA HIS A 108 -2.58 -4.88 -8.31
C HIS A 108 -2.92 -5.65 -9.59
N HIS A 109 -3.14 -4.96 -10.72
CA HIS A 109 -3.42 -5.62 -12.02
C HIS A 109 -2.27 -6.52 -12.50
N LEU A 110 -1.03 -6.19 -12.15
CA LEU A 110 0.15 -7.02 -12.43
C LEU A 110 0.37 -8.13 -11.40
N GLN A 111 -0.60 -8.36 -10.50
CA GLN A 111 -0.55 -9.34 -9.41
C GLN A 111 0.67 -9.18 -8.50
N ILE A 112 1.20 -7.95 -8.41
CA ILE A 112 2.26 -7.61 -7.46
C ILE A 112 1.58 -7.34 -6.12
N ARG A 113 2.01 -8.06 -5.10
CA ARG A 113 1.54 -7.89 -3.73
C ARG A 113 1.85 -6.46 -3.24
N VAL A 114 0.81 -5.63 -3.13
CA VAL A 114 0.89 -4.21 -2.77
C VAL A 114 1.27 -4.02 -1.29
N SER A 115 0.65 -4.79 -0.39
CA SER A 115 0.88 -4.70 1.06
C SER A 115 1.77 -5.84 1.57
N ASN A 116 2.71 -5.52 2.46
CA ASN A 116 3.59 -6.50 3.13
C ASN A 116 2.82 -7.39 4.12
#